data_AF-C7QDQ3-F1
#
_entry.id   AF-C7QDQ3-F1
#
_cell.length_a   1.000
_cell.length_b   1.000
_cell.length_c   1.000
_cell.angle_alpha   90.00
_cell.angle_beta   90.00
_cell.angle_gamma   90.00
#
_symmetry.space_group_name_H-M   'P 1'
#
loop_
_entity.id
_entity.type
_entity.pdbx_description
1 polymer ?
#
loop_
_entity_poly.entity_id
_entity_poly.type
_entity_poly.pdbx_seq_one_letter_code
_entity_poly.pdbx_strand_id
1 'polypeptide(L)'
;MDNEQLQNFYAESARRRQTATREFEQRTHGWHFALAPEAEQWAESHAAGERWSYGGTAMVELADAAGAIRKPEPGRISGAYSHRDSRTEETTATGFGFWPEAAEALVVHAGSAIPLEALEPPAERGDAAAVLAVLRLVVDSFATVRDFSEAPGTGRRR
;
A
#
# COMPACT_ATOMS: atom_id res chain seq x y z
N MET A 1 10.40 -29.53 -6.02
CA MET A 1 11.31 -28.56 -6.64
C MET A 1 12.67 -29.23 -6.68
N ASP A 2 13.23 -29.46 -7.86
CA ASP A 2 14.59 -30.01 -7.98
C ASP A 2 15.65 -28.92 -7.68
N ASN A 3 16.91 -29.34 -7.55
CA ASN A 3 18.01 -28.44 -7.16
C ASN A 3 18.22 -27.32 -8.19
N GLU A 4 18.00 -27.59 -9.48
CA GLU A 4 18.14 -26.61 -10.56
C GLU A 4 17.03 -25.55 -10.50
N GLN A 5 15.78 -25.97 -10.28
CA GLN A 5 14.65 -25.07 -10.05
C GLN A 5 14.85 -24.18 -8.82
N LEU A 6 15.42 -24.74 -7.75
CA LEU A 6 15.71 -24.00 -6.53
C LEU A 6 16.83 -22.98 -6.74
N GLN A 7 17.90 -23.34 -7.45
CA GLN A 7 18.98 -22.43 -7.81
C GLN A 7 18.49 -21.29 -8.73
N ASN A 8 17.68 -21.61 -9.73
CA ASN A 8 17.07 -20.61 -10.62
C ASN A 8 16.14 -19.66 -9.85
N PHE A 9 15.36 -20.18 -8.91
CA PHE A 9 14.53 -19.38 -8.03
C PHE A 9 15.37 -18.39 -7.21
N TYR A 10 16.44 -18.85 -6.54
CA TYR A 10 17.30 -17.97 -5.75
C TYR A 10 18.05 -16.94 -6.60
N ALA A 11 18.53 -17.32 -7.79
CA ALA A 11 19.21 -16.40 -8.70
C ALA A 11 18.26 -15.29 -9.19
N GLU A 12 17.02 -15.63 -9.52
CA GLU A 12 16.02 -14.66 -9.96
C GLU A 12 15.58 -13.72 -8.82
N SER A 13 15.35 -14.24 -7.61
CA SER A 13 15.08 -13.40 -6.42
C SER A 13 16.26 -12.47 -6.10
N ALA A 14 17.51 -12.95 -6.21
CA ALA A 14 18.69 -12.11 -6.02
C ALA A 14 18.75 -10.96 -7.05
N ARG A 15 18.47 -11.27 -8.34
CA ARG A 15 18.42 -10.27 -9.42
C ARG A 15 17.34 -9.21 -9.20
N ARG A 16 16.14 -9.64 -8.79
CA ARG A 16 15.02 -8.74 -8.49
C ARG A 16 15.31 -7.85 -7.29
N ARG A 17 15.86 -8.41 -6.21
CA ARG A 17 16.29 -7.65 -5.04
C ARG A 17 17.34 -6.60 -5.38
N GLN A 18 18.34 -6.96 -6.20
CA GLN A 18 19.35 -6.01 -6.65
C GLN A 18 18.74 -4.89 -7.50
N THR A 19 17.80 -5.23 -8.39
CA THR A 19 17.07 -4.25 -9.19
C THR A 19 16.26 -3.30 -8.30
N ALA A 20 15.46 -3.84 -7.38
CA ALA A 20 14.66 -3.05 -6.44
C ALA A 20 15.52 -2.12 -5.57
N THR A 21 16.66 -2.60 -5.08
CA THR A 21 17.62 -1.79 -4.30
C THR A 21 18.10 -0.60 -5.11
N ARG A 22 18.55 -0.84 -6.34
CA ARG A 22 19.01 0.21 -7.24
C ARG A 22 17.90 1.22 -7.55
N GLU A 23 16.69 0.73 -7.85
CA GLU A 23 15.51 1.57 -8.13
C GLU A 23 15.13 2.44 -6.93
N PHE A 24 15.24 1.90 -5.71
CA PHE A 24 14.98 2.64 -4.49
C PHE A 24 16.04 3.72 -4.23
N GLU A 25 17.33 3.36 -4.34
CA GLU A 25 18.46 4.27 -4.10
C GLU A 25 18.55 5.42 -5.13
N GLN A 26 18.17 5.15 -6.39
CA GLN A 26 18.20 6.16 -7.46
C GLN A 26 17.13 7.25 -7.32
N ARG A 27 16.09 7.03 -6.50
CA ARG A 27 15.00 7.97 -6.32
C ARG A 27 15.32 8.98 -5.23
N THR A 28 15.93 10.09 -5.64
CA THR A 28 16.33 11.18 -4.76
C THR A 28 15.22 12.18 -4.46
N HIS A 29 14.04 12.04 -5.08
CA HIS A 29 12.91 12.94 -4.90
C HIS A 29 12.17 12.74 -3.56
N GLY A 30 12.56 11.72 -2.78
CA GLY A 30 11.96 11.38 -1.49
C GLY A 30 10.63 10.65 -1.63
N TRP A 31 10.28 9.86 -0.61
CA TRP A 31 9.05 9.08 -0.57
C TRP A 31 7.94 9.85 0.14
N HIS A 32 7.53 10.97 -0.46
CA HIS A 32 6.56 11.88 0.12
C HIS A 32 5.16 11.58 -0.38
N PHE A 33 4.30 11.13 0.54
CA PHE A 33 2.88 10.93 0.30
C PHE A 33 2.10 12.05 0.97
N ALA A 34 0.98 12.44 0.37
CA ALA A 34 0.10 13.46 0.92
C ALA A 34 -1.34 13.21 0.48
N LEU A 35 -2.31 13.77 1.20
CA LEU A 35 -3.65 13.88 0.65
C LEU A 35 -3.69 14.94 -0.45
N ALA A 36 -4.45 14.65 -1.50
CA ALA A 36 -4.75 15.63 -2.52
C ALA A 36 -5.78 16.66 -1.99
N PRO A 37 -5.80 17.90 -2.51
CA PRO A 37 -6.81 18.90 -2.20
C PRO A 37 -8.23 18.39 -2.42
N GLU A 38 -8.40 17.51 -3.41
CA GLU A 38 -9.66 16.90 -3.80
C GLU A 38 -10.07 15.74 -2.87
N ALA A 39 -9.23 15.33 -1.92
CA ALA A 39 -9.51 14.22 -1.01
C ALA A 39 -10.75 14.47 -0.15
N GLU A 40 -11.01 15.73 0.24
CA GLU A 40 -12.20 16.10 1.01
C GLU A 40 -13.48 15.88 0.21
N GLN A 41 -13.53 16.39 -1.03
CA GLN A 41 -14.65 16.18 -1.93
C GLN A 41 -14.85 14.70 -2.27
N TRP A 42 -13.74 13.96 -2.47
CA TRP A 42 -13.79 12.52 -2.68
C TRP A 42 -14.40 11.82 -1.46
N ALA A 43 -13.94 12.15 -0.25
CA ALA A 43 -14.46 11.60 0.99
C ALA A 43 -15.95 11.90 1.17
N GLU A 44 -16.41 13.13 0.92
CA GLU A 44 -17.83 13.51 0.98
C GLU A 44 -18.71 12.66 0.04
N SER A 45 -18.26 12.45 -1.20
CA SER A 45 -18.99 11.64 -2.18
C SER A 45 -19.04 10.14 -1.84
N HIS A 46 -18.19 9.68 -0.93
CA HIS A 46 -18.08 8.28 -0.51
C HIS A 46 -18.54 8.04 0.93
N ALA A 47 -18.72 9.10 1.71
CA ALA A 47 -19.17 9.07 3.09
C ALA A 47 -20.57 8.47 3.22
N ALA A 48 -21.49 8.88 2.34
CA ALA A 48 -22.91 8.49 2.41
C ALA A 48 -23.24 7.09 1.82
N GLY A 49 -22.25 6.26 1.48
CA GLY A 49 -22.48 5.03 0.70
C GLY A 49 -22.32 3.72 1.49
N GLU A 50 -23.02 2.68 1.02
CA GLU A 50 -22.85 1.24 1.36
C GLU A 50 -21.41 0.71 1.16
N ARG A 51 -20.46 1.55 0.71
CA ARG A 51 -19.10 1.19 0.28
C ARG A 51 -18.11 0.86 1.41
N TRP A 52 -18.45 1.13 2.67
CA TRP A 52 -17.70 0.55 3.80
C TRP A 52 -17.78 -0.98 3.83
N SER A 53 -18.72 -1.60 3.09
CA SER A 53 -18.83 -3.06 2.96
C SER A 53 -17.63 -3.77 2.34
N TYR A 54 -16.73 -3.05 1.64
CA TYR A 54 -15.52 -3.63 1.04
C TYR A 54 -14.31 -3.68 1.99
N GLY A 55 -14.44 -3.17 3.22
CA GLY A 55 -13.35 -3.06 4.19
C GLY A 55 -12.43 -1.86 3.92
N GLY A 56 -11.73 -1.38 4.95
CA GLY A 56 -10.95 -0.14 4.87
C GLY A 56 -9.81 -0.16 3.84
N THR A 57 -9.20 -1.33 3.56
CA THR A 57 -8.15 -1.46 2.53
C THR A 57 -8.70 -1.17 1.12
N ALA A 58 -9.87 -1.70 0.78
CA ALA A 58 -10.49 -1.46 -0.53
C ALA A 58 -10.87 0.02 -0.72
N MET A 59 -11.30 0.69 0.36
CA MET A 59 -11.56 2.13 0.34
C MET A 59 -10.28 2.93 0.02
N VAL A 60 -9.13 2.54 0.57
CA VAL A 60 -7.83 3.18 0.29
C VAL A 60 -7.43 3.00 -1.18
N GLU A 61 -7.61 1.80 -1.73
CA GLU A 61 -7.32 1.53 -3.15
C GLU A 61 -8.21 2.35 -4.10
N LEU A 62 -9.49 2.53 -3.76
CA LEU A 62 -10.41 3.39 -4.50
C LEU A 62 -9.99 4.88 -4.41
N ALA A 63 -9.55 5.33 -3.24
CA ALA A 63 -9.06 6.68 -3.04
C ALA A 63 -7.78 6.93 -3.86
N ASP A 64 -6.85 5.97 -3.85
CA ASP A 64 -5.61 6.01 -4.63
C ASP A 64 -5.90 6.08 -6.15
N ALA A 65 -6.80 5.22 -6.63
CA ALA A 65 -7.20 5.19 -8.04
C ALA A 65 -7.91 6.49 -8.47
N ALA A 66 -8.62 7.15 -7.56
CA ALA A 66 -9.26 8.44 -7.80
C ALA A 66 -8.31 9.64 -7.67
N GLY A 67 -7.05 9.44 -7.27
CA GLY A 67 -6.09 10.51 -7.08
C GLY A 67 -6.27 11.31 -5.78
N ALA A 68 -7.04 10.79 -4.81
CA ALA A 68 -7.20 11.42 -3.49
C ALA A 68 -5.91 11.34 -2.64
N ILE A 69 -4.97 10.47 -3.02
CA ILE A 69 -3.63 10.37 -2.43
C ILE A 69 -2.61 10.80 -3.47
N ARG A 70 -1.85 11.85 -3.17
CA ARG A 70 -0.67 12.25 -3.93
C ARG A 70 0.49 11.33 -3.58
N LYS A 71 1.10 10.79 -4.62
CA LYS A 71 2.24 9.89 -4.56
C LYS A 71 3.49 10.62 -5.08
N PRO A 72 4.70 10.20 -4.69
CA PRO A 72 5.93 10.79 -5.19
C PRO A 72 6.12 10.58 -6.70
N GLU A 73 5.50 9.53 -7.26
CA GLU A 73 5.49 9.21 -8.68
C GLU A 73 4.25 8.35 -9.04
N PRO A 74 3.95 8.13 -10.34
CA PRO A 74 2.88 7.22 -10.74
C PRO A 74 3.07 5.80 -10.23
N GLY A 75 1.99 5.16 -9.80
CA GLY A 75 1.98 3.82 -9.23
C GLY A 75 0.69 3.53 -8.49
N ARG A 76 0.66 2.45 -7.71
CA ARG A 76 -0.52 2.04 -6.91
C ARG A 76 -0.18 1.85 -5.44
N ILE A 77 -1.12 2.22 -4.56
CA ILE A 77 -1.10 1.85 -3.14
C ILE A 77 -2.06 0.68 -2.95
N SER A 78 -1.65 -0.33 -2.18
CA SER A 78 -2.47 -1.49 -1.84
C SER A 78 -2.00 -2.10 -0.52
N GLY A 79 -2.79 -3.02 0.05
CA GLY A 79 -2.37 -3.79 1.21
C GLY A 79 -1.08 -4.57 0.94
N ALA A 80 -0.11 -4.47 1.84
CA ALA A 80 1.16 -5.17 1.75
C ALA A 80 1.53 -5.76 3.11
N TYR A 81 1.82 -7.07 3.13
CA TYR A 81 2.24 -7.75 4.35
C TYR A 81 3.63 -7.24 4.78
N SER A 82 3.77 -6.79 6.04
CA SER A 82 5.00 -6.17 6.57
C SER A 82 6.03 -7.19 7.09
N HIS A 83 5.85 -8.47 6.76
CA HIS A 83 6.66 -9.62 7.18
C HIS A 83 6.52 -10.08 8.64
N ARG A 84 5.50 -9.64 9.40
CA ARG A 84 5.29 -10.14 10.77
C ARG A 84 4.00 -10.92 10.87
N ASP A 85 4.11 -12.24 10.70
CA ASP A 85 3.06 -13.24 10.99
C ASP A 85 1.71 -12.93 10.31
N SER A 86 1.37 -13.70 9.28
CA SER A 86 0.11 -13.53 8.53
C SER A 86 -1.12 -13.49 9.45
N ARG A 87 -1.09 -14.21 10.58
CA ARG A 87 -2.19 -14.18 11.55
C ARG A 87 -2.33 -12.81 12.21
N THR A 88 -1.24 -12.17 12.58
CA THR A 88 -1.25 -10.84 13.22
C THR A 88 -1.75 -9.79 12.22
N GLU A 89 -1.30 -9.88 10.97
CA GLU A 89 -1.68 -8.94 9.91
C GLU A 89 -3.13 -9.15 9.41
N GLU A 90 -3.66 -10.38 9.50
CA GLU A 90 -5.06 -10.69 9.18
C GLU A 90 -6.05 -10.34 10.31
N THR A 91 -5.60 -10.28 11.56
CA THR A 91 -6.51 -10.19 12.73
C THR A 91 -6.38 -8.92 13.55
N THR A 92 -5.31 -8.14 13.40
CA THR A 92 -5.07 -6.97 14.27
C THR A 92 -4.65 -5.70 13.55
N ALA A 93 -3.85 -5.77 12.48
CA ALA A 93 -3.40 -4.56 11.77
C ALA A 93 -3.02 -4.85 10.32
N THR A 94 -3.30 -3.92 9.40
CA THR A 94 -2.92 -4.02 7.99
C THR A 94 -1.71 -3.13 7.66
N GLY A 95 -0.74 -3.66 6.91
CA GLY A 95 0.32 -2.87 6.30
C GLY A 95 -0.05 -2.39 4.89
N PHE A 96 0.60 -1.33 4.42
CA PHE A 96 0.44 -0.80 3.07
C PHE A 96 1.76 -0.74 2.32
N GLY A 97 1.69 -0.95 1.01
CA GLY A 97 2.81 -0.82 0.09
C GLY A 97 2.48 0.10 -1.07
N PHE A 98 3.52 0.71 -1.63
CA PHE A 98 3.45 1.48 -2.85
C PHE A 98 4.25 0.76 -3.95
N TRP A 99 3.62 0.54 -5.11
CA TRP A 99 4.22 -0.05 -6.30
C TRP A 99 4.36 1.03 -7.38
N PRO A 100 5.55 1.61 -7.58
CA PRO A 100 5.80 2.52 -8.68
C PRO A 100 5.57 1.86 -10.04
N GLU A 101 4.93 2.56 -10.96
CA GLU A 101 4.71 2.06 -12.33
C GLU A 101 6.04 1.94 -13.10
N ALA A 102 6.96 2.88 -12.87
CA ALA A 102 8.26 2.90 -13.53
C ALA A 102 9.27 1.88 -12.95
N ALA A 103 8.94 1.17 -11.87
CA ALA A 103 9.82 0.18 -11.23
C ALA A 103 9.05 -1.08 -10.82
N GLU A 104 8.78 -1.95 -11.79
CA GLU A 104 7.99 -3.19 -11.58
C GLU A 104 8.54 -4.12 -10.49
N ALA A 105 9.85 -4.08 -10.24
CA ALA A 105 10.50 -4.91 -9.22
C ALA A 105 10.44 -4.31 -7.82
N LEU A 106 10.00 -3.06 -7.64
CA LEU A 106 10.07 -2.32 -6.39
C LEU A 106 8.71 -2.26 -5.69
N VAL A 107 8.71 -2.57 -4.39
CA VAL A 107 7.62 -2.22 -3.46
C VAL A 107 8.20 -1.42 -2.33
N VAL A 108 7.63 -0.26 -2.07
CA VAL A 108 7.99 0.60 -0.94
C VAL A 108 6.99 0.35 0.18
N HIS A 109 7.46 -0.16 1.31
CA HIS A 109 6.58 -0.48 2.44
C HIS A 109 6.44 0.69 3.40
N ALA A 110 5.22 0.88 3.89
CA ALA A 110 4.94 1.80 4.98
C ALA A 110 5.73 1.43 6.25
N GLY A 111 6.03 2.47 7.04
CA GLY A 111 6.68 2.48 8.36
C GLY A 111 6.00 1.64 9.42
N SER A 112 4.69 1.66 9.38
CA SER A 112 3.82 1.12 10.42
C SER A 112 2.62 0.41 9.79
N ALA A 113 2.14 -0.62 10.48
CA ALA A 113 0.83 -1.18 10.20
C ALA A 113 -0.24 -0.34 10.90
N ILE A 114 -1.44 -0.31 10.32
CA ILE A 114 -2.61 0.41 10.83
C ILE A 114 -3.56 -0.61 11.48
N PRO A 115 -3.99 -0.42 12.74
CA PRO A 115 -4.95 -1.32 13.38
C PRO A 115 -6.24 -1.45 12.57
N LEU A 116 -6.80 -2.66 12.49
CA LEU A 116 -7.99 -2.91 11.66
C LEU A 116 -9.19 -2.10 12.12
N GLU A 117 -9.36 -1.90 13.43
CA GLU A 117 -10.42 -1.07 14.00
C GLU A 117 -10.31 0.41 13.59
N ALA A 118 -9.10 0.88 13.26
CA ALA A 118 -8.89 2.23 12.76
C ALA A 118 -9.24 2.35 11.27
N LEU A 119 -9.23 1.24 10.53
CA LEU A 119 -9.65 1.14 9.12
C LEU A 119 -11.15 0.92 8.97
N GLU A 120 -11.86 0.58 10.05
CA GLU A 120 -13.29 0.29 10.08
C GLU A 120 -14.02 1.14 11.15
N PRO A 121 -14.02 2.48 11.04
CA PRO A 121 -14.82 3.33 11.92
C PRO A 121 -16.30 2.93 11.87
N PRO A 122 -17.01 3.04 13.01
CA PRO A 122 -18.38 2.54 13.14
C PRO A 122 -19.33 3.12 12.09
N ALA A 123 -20.07 2.22 11.43
CA ALA A 123 -20.99 2.51 10.32
C ALA A 123 -22.13 3.50 10.64
N GLU A 124 -22.29 3.89 11.90
CA GLU A 124 -23.40 4.76 12.34
C GLU A 124 -23.32 6.18 11.76
N ARG A 125 -22.18 6.60 11.22
CA ARG A 125 -22.10 7.83 10.43
C ARG A 125 -21.20 7.62 9.22
N GLY A 126 -21.84 7.71 8.05
CA GLY A 126 -21.19 8.08 6.82
C GLY A 126 -20.58 9.48 6.95
N ASP A 127 -19.42 9.55 7.60
CA ASP A 127 -18.75 10.79 7.95
C ASP A 127 -17.50 10.93 7.08
N ALA A 128 -17.49 11.95 6.23
CA ALA A 128 -16.33 12.29 5.40
C ALA A 128 -15.08 12.49 6.26
N ALA A 129 -15.24 12.96 7.50
CA ALA A 129 -14.13 13.10 8.44
C ALA A 129 -13.51 11.75 8.82
N ALA A 130 -14.32 10.68 8.94
CA ALA A 130 -13.83 9.34 9.24
C ALA A 130 -13.04 8.76 8.06
N VAL A 131 -13.55 8.92 6.83
CA VAL A 131 -12.83 8.54 5.60
C VAL A 131 -11.49 9.28 5.52
N LEU A 132 -11.50 10.60 5.73
CA LEU A 132 -10.28 11.41 5.72
C LEU A 132 -9.29 11.00 6.81
N ALA A 133 -9.77 10.63 7.99
CA ALA A 133 -8.92 10.13 9.07
C ALA A 133 -8.20 8.84 8.66
N VAL A 134 -8.90 7.90 8.01
CA VAL A 134 -8.28 6.68 7.48
C VAL A 134 -7.23 7.00 6.41
N LEU A 135 -7.57 7.87 5.45
CA LEU A 135 -6.61 8.24 4.40
C LEU A 135 -5.36 8.94 4.98
N ARG A 136 -5.53 9.78 6.02
CA ARG A 136 -4.42 10.38 6.75
C ARG A 136 -3.56 9.32 7.43
N LEU A 137 -4.15 8.35 8.11
CA LEU A 137 -3.41 7.24 8.73
C LEU A 137 -2.55 6.49 7.71
N VAL A 138 -3.09 6.24 6.50
CA VAL A 138 -2.33 5.60 5.42
C VAL A 138 -1.16 6.48 4.98
N VAL A 139 -1.40 7.76 4.69
CA VAL A 139 -0.33 8.69 4.30
C VAL A 139 0.75 8.78 5.39
N ASP A 140 0.34 8.92 6.65
CA ASP A 140 1.24 9.02 7.79
C ASP A 140 2.03 7.72 8.02
N SER A 141 1.47 6.56 7.68
CA SER A 141 2.21 5.29 7.72
C SER A 141 3.39 5.28 6.76
N PHE A 142 3.38 6.08 5.68
CA PHE A 142 4.52 6.25 4.78
C PHE A 142 5.50 7.35 5.23
N ALA A 143 5.22 8.11 6.29
CA ALA A 143 6.10 9.19 6.75
C ALA A 143 7.50 8.69 7.13
N THR A 144 7.57 7.44 7.61
CA THR A 144 8.83 6.69 7.69
C THR A 144 8.71 5.52 6.75
N VAL A 145 9.40 5.50 5.62
CA VAL A 145 9.49 4.28 4.81
C VAL A 145 10.32 3.26 5.58
N ARG A 146 9.72 2.10 5.88
CA ARG A 146 10.35 1.08 6.74
C ARG A 146 11.43 0.31 6.01
N ASP A 147 11.07 -0.12 4.80
CA ASP A 147 11.81 -1.10 4.03
C ASP A 147 11.30 -1.08 2.58
N PHE A 148 12.01 -1.77 1.70
CA PHE A 148 11.53 -2.08 0.36
C PHE A 148 11.67 -3.58 0.12
N SER A 149 10.75 -4.16 -0.64
CA SER A 149 10.85 -5.56 -1.05
C SER A 149 10.82 -5.68 -2.57
N GLU A 150 11.19 -6.86 -3.05
CA GLU A 150 10.82 -7.23 -4.41
C GLU A 150 9.30 -7.29 -4.53
N ALA A 151 8.74 -6.75 -5.61
CA ALA A 151 7.35 -7.02 -5.93
C ALA A 151 7.16 -8.52 -6.12
N PRO A 152 6.03 -9.11 -5.69
CA PRO A 152 5.74 -10.49 -6.03
C PRO A 152 5.80 -10.57 -7.55
N GLY A 153 6.79 -11.30 -8.08
CA GLY A 153 6.98 -11.41 -9.51
C GLY A 153 5.65 -11.73 -10.15
N THR A 154 5.32 -11.07 -11.26
CA THR A 154 4.05 -11.22 -11.97
C THR A 154 3.91 -12.65 -12.49
N GLY A 155 3.65 -13.59 -11.59
CA GLY A 155 2.88 -14.76 -11.88
C GLY A 155 1.52 -14.22 -12.26
N ARG A 156 1.35 -13.94 -13.57
CA ARG A 156 0.03 -13.87 -14.19
C ARG A 156 -0.72 -15.09 -13.66
N ARG A 157 -1.59 -14.88 -12.67
CA ARG A 157 -2.73 -15.76 -12.46
C ARG A 157 -3.54 -15.63 -13.75
N ARG A 158 -3.27 -16.54 -14.68
CA ARG A 158 -4.22 -16.89 -15.72
C ARG A 158 -5.31 -17.74 -15.10
#